data_AF-A0A7V5ICU5-F1
#
_entry.id   AF-A0A7V5ICU5-F1
#
_cell.length_a   1.000
_cell.length_b   1.000
_cell.length_c   1.000
_cell.angle_alpha   90.00
_cell.angle_beta   90.00
_cell.angle_gamma   90.00
#
_symmetry.space_group_name_H-M   'P 1'
#
loop_
_entity.id
_entity.type
_entity.pdbx_description
1 polymer ?
#
loop_
_entity_poly.entity_id
_entity_poly.type
_entity_poly.pdbx_seq_one_letter_code
_entity_poly.pdbx_strand_id
1 'polypeptide(L)'
;MKRKDNLIAILLGLFLSFISPTSFAQTIADYSALPPFMSRSLLPNIMLVVDNSGSMLRFAYFDGWTTPEEDDDNWGTNSSTPCTQFNPSFTYYGYFKPDYWYRYSSSRFYESNPKTSPKQSNDWDGNFLNWLTMRRVDVLRKALTGGRVVASGSENRLVAEAPDSSSRGRYKQITNAQNYTPFSGTVLFDVYASGGTARITVGSNSYDIKVAVGTTPTGVLQQVGTKARWGLTFFNTDHQGGKVYYSVTDRNLSTLTGSVLNAINNT
;
A
#
# COMPACT_ATOMS: atom_id res chain seq x y z
N MET A 1 52.67 8.52 86.79
CA MET A 1 51.83 9.06 85.69
C MET A 1 52.39 8.64 84.33
N LYS A 2 52.53 7.32 84.08
CA LYS A 2 53.02 6.77 82.78
C LYS A 2 52.23 5.53 82.30
N ARG A 3 51.41 4.94 83.19
CA ARG A 3 50.64 3.71 82.91
C ARG A 3 49.26 4.00 82.32
N LYS A 4 48.72 5.20 82.53
CA LYS A 4 47.43 5.65 81.97
C LYS A 4 47.57 6.10 80.52
N ASP A 5 48.70 6.73 80.16
CA ASP A 5 48.96 7.21 78.80
C ASP A 5 49.15 6.05 77.80
N ASN A 6 49.80 4.96 78.25
CA ASN A 6 49.94 3.74 77.44
C ASN A 6 48.60 2.99 77.27
N LEU A 7 47.68 3.06 78.24
CA LEU A 7 46.36 2.46 78.13
C LEU A 7 45.48 3.24 77.13
N ILE A 8 45.57 4.57 77.15
CA ILE A 8 44.85 5.45 76.21
C ILE A 8 45.37 5.23 74.78
N ALA A 9 46.69 5.11 74.59
CA ALA A 9 47.27 4.84 73.28
C ALA A 9 46.85 3.47 72.70
N ILE A 10 46.74 2.43 73.54
CA ILE A 10 46.26 1.11 73.12
C ILE A 10 44.75 1.13 72.81
N LEU A 11 43.95 1.84 73.61
CA LEU A 11 42.52 2.02 73.35
C LEU A 11 42.25 2.85 72.09
N LEU A 12 43.06 3.87 71.80
CA LEU A 12 42.96 4.65 70.56
C LEU A 12 43.37 3.80 69.34
N GLY A 13 44.43 2.99 69.48
CA GLY A 13 44.88 2.06 68.43
C GLY A 13 43.85 0.98 68.11
N LEU A 14 43.15 0.45 69.13
CA LEU A 14 42.04 -0.48 68.92
C LEU A 14 40.81 0.21 68.31
N PHE A 15 40.55 1.49 68.64
CA PHE A 15 39.41 2.22 68.08
C PHE A 15 39.61 2.55 66.59
N LEU A 16 40.85 2.79 66.16
CA LEU A 16 41.17 3.01 64.74
C LEU A 16 41.12 1.72 63.90
N SER A 17 41.27 0.53 64.48
CA SER A 17 41.17 -0.74 63.74
C SER A 17 39.74 -1.26 63.54
N PHE A 18 38.74 -0.61 64.14
CA PHE A 18 37.31 -0.90 63.92
C PHE A 18 36.63 0.01 62.88
N ILE A 19 37.39 0.89 62.21
CA ILE A 19 36.87 1.70 61.11
C ILE A 19 36.91 0.85 59.84
N SER A 20 35.91 -0.01 59.66
CA SER A 20 35.68 -0.69 58.38
C SER A 20 35.43 0.35 57.29
N PRO A 21 36.04 0.26 56.10
CA PRO A 21 35.68 1.14 55.00
C PRO A 21 34.20 0.90 54.67
N THR A 22 33.40 1.97 54.70
CA THR A 22 32.02 1.92 54.22
C THR A 22 32.03 1.55 52.74
N SER A 23 31.61 0.32 52.43
CA SER A 23 31.41 -0.09 51.04
C SER A 23 30.23 0.71 50.48
N PHE A 24 30.50 1.55 49.48
CA PHE A 24 29.42 2.07 48.65
C PHE A 24 28.84 0.89 47.88
N ALA A 25 27.52 0.68 47.97
CA ALA A 25 26.84 -0.29 47.14
C ALA A 25 27.03 0.10 45.67
N GLN A 26 27.74 -0.73 44.91
CA GLN A 26 27.85 -0.54 43.47
C GLN A 26 26.46 -0.72 42.86
N THR A 27 26.05 0.25 42.06
CA THR A 27 24.77 0.17 41.35
C THR A 27 25.01 -0.51 40.01
N ILE A 28 23.95 -1.05 39.39
CA ILE A 28 24.07 -1.68 38.06
C ILE A 28 24.65 -0.74 36.99
N ALA A 29 24.68 0.58 37.27
CA ALA A 29 25.33 1.60 36.45
C ALA A 29 26.86 1.45 36.36
N ASP A 30 27.51 0.85 37.38
CA ASP A 30 28.96 0.57 37.36
C ASP A 30 29.30 -0.66 36.48
N TYR A 31 28.29 -1.45 36.09
CA TYR A 31 28.40 -2.67 35.30
C TYR A 31 27.62 -2.62 33.98
N SER A 32 27.36 -1.44 33.42
CA SER A 32 26.86 -1.34 32.04
C SER A 32 28.01 -1.53 31.04
N ALA A 33 28.65 -2.71 31.07
CA ALA A 33 29.46 -3.18 29.96
C ALA A 33 28.51 -3.53 28.81
N LEU A 34 28.00 -2.50 28.13
CA LEU A 34 27.35 -2.68 26.84
C LEU A 34 28.42 -3.30 25.93
N PRO A 35 28.19 -4.49 25.36
CA PRO A 35 29.15 -5.08 24.45
C PRO A 35 29.45 -4.07 23.34
N PRO A 36 30.72 -3.92 22.90
CA PRO A 36 31.08 -3.02 21.79
C PRO A 36 30.46 -3.41 20.43
N PHE A 37 29.54 -4.39 20.42
CA PHE A 37 28.73 -4.84 19.29
C PHE A 37 27.31 -4.26 19.27
N MET A 38 26.93 -3.37 20.20
CA MET A 38 25.63 -2.69 20.08
C MET A 38 25.61 -1.68 18.94
N SER A 39 25.04 -2.15 17.83
CA SER A 39 24.27 -1.43 16.81
C SER A 39 24.98 -0.49 15.83
N ARG A 40 25.77 -1.03 14.89
CA ARG A 40 25.53 -0.59 13.50
C ARG A 40 24.31 -1.34 13.00
N SER A 41 23.13 -0.74 13.14
CA SER A 41 21.96 -1.17 12.38
C SER A 41 22.26 -0.92 10.91
N LEU A 42 22.81 -1.93 10.21
CA LEU A 42 22.98 -1.87 8.78
C LEU A 42 21.59 -1.92 8.14
N LEU A 43 21.29 -0.92 7.31
CA LEU A 43 20.02 -0.90 6.59
C LEU A 43 19.93 -2.14 5.70
N PRO A 44 18.85 -2.94 5.80
CA PRO A 44 18.65 -4.08 4.94
C PRO A 44 18.50 -3.63 3.48
N ASN A 45 18.99 -4.46 2.58
CA ASN A 45 18.86 -4.30 1.14
C ASN A 45 17.65 -5.12 0.67
N ILE A 46 16.67 -4.46 0.03
CA ILE A 46 15.48 -5.12 -0.50
C ILE A 46 15.44 -4.87 -2.01
N MET A 47 15.45 -5.95 -2.80
CA MET A 47 15.24 -5.89 -4.25
C MET A 47 13.80 -6.23 -4.57
N LEU A 48 13.06 -5.30 -5.17
CA LEU A 48 11.74 -5.56 -5.71
C LEU A 48 11.85 -6.04 -7.16
N VAL A 49 11.31 -7.23 -7.43
CA VAL A 49 11.12 -7.73 -8.79
C VAL A 49 9.64 -7.57 -9.13
N VAL A 50 9.35 -6.65 -10.06
CA VAL A 50 7.98 -6.25 -10.38
C VAL A 50 7.65 -6.63 -11.82
N ASP A 51 6.48 -7.27 -11.99
CA ASP A 51 5.91 -7.55 -13.30
C ASP A 51 5.37 -6.25 -13.92
N ASN A 52 5.77 -5.99 -15.17
CA ASN A 52 5.33 -4.87 -16.02
C ASN A 52 4.75 -5.37 -17.37
N SER A 53 4.45 -6.65 -17.47
CA SER A 53 3.82 -7.25 -18.65
C SER A 53 2.35 -6.81 -18.76
N GLY A 54 1.79 -6.91 -19.97
CA GLY A 54 0.38 -6.59 -20.19
C GLY A 54 -0.59 -7.45 -19.36
N SER A 55 -0.16 -8.57 -18.78
CA SER A 55 -0.98 -9.34 -17.84
C SER A 55 -1.38 -8.53 -16.60
N MET A 56 -0.56 -7.55 -16.21
CA MET A 56 -0.81 -6.63 -15.10
C MET A 56 -1.95 -5.62 -15.39
N LEU A 57 -2.30 -5.45 -16.67
CA LEU A 57 -3.43 -4.64 -17.12
C LEU A 57 -4.75 -5.42 -17.15
N ARG A 58 -4.75 -6.71 -16.80
CA ARG A 58 -5.99 -7.47 -16.59
C ARG A 58 -6.70 -7.03 -15.32
N PHE A 59 -8.01 -7.27 -15.25
CA PHE A 59 -8.76 -7.05 -14.01
C PHE A 59 -8.08 -7.76 -12.85
N ALA A 60 -7.98 -7.07 -11.71
CA ALA A 60 -7.53 -7.67 -10.46
C ALA A 60 -8.52 -8.74 -9.97
N TYR A 61 -9.80 -8.56 -10.31
CA TYR A 61 -10.91 -9.41 -9.91
C TYR A 61 -11.70 -9.76 -11.17
N PHE A 62 -11.62 -10.98 -11.70
CA PHE A 62 -12.33 -11.39 -12.93
C PHE A 62 -13.37 -12.47 -12.62
N ASP A 63 -13.02 -13.38 -11.72
CA ASP A 63 -13.93 -14.24 -10.96
C ASP A 63 -14.17 -13.64 -9.56
N GLY A 64 -15.19 -14.11 -8.85
CA GLY A 64 -15.17 -14.01 -7.39
C GLY A 64 -13.98 -14.85 -6.91
N TRP A 65 -13.34 -14.48 -5.80
CA TRP A 65 -12.13 -15.10 -5.22
C TRP A 65 -12.10 -16.66 -5.12
N THR A 66 -13.20 -17.35 -5.44
CA THR A 66 -13.45 -18.77 -5.18
C THR A 66 -13.73 -19.60 -6.44
N THR A 67 -12.88 -19.54 -7.46
CA THR A 67 -12.81 -20.59 -8.49
C THR A 67 -11.51 -21.36 -8.29
N PRO A 68 -11.55 -22.51 -7.59
CA PRO A 68 -10.40 -23.39 -7.41
C PRO A 68 -10.04 -24.19 -8.67
N GLU A 69 -10.73 -23.95 -9.79
CA GLU A 69 -10.56 -24.67 -11.05
C GLU A 69 -10.08 -23.68 -12.12
N GLU A 70 -8.92 -23.97 -12.72
CA GLU A 70 -8.25 -23.14 -13.74
C GLU A 70 -9.00 -23.10 -15.10
N ASP A 71 -10.11 -23.82 -15.22
CA ASP A 71 -10.67 -24.24 -16.53
C ASP A 71 -11.82 -23.39 -17.09
N ASP A 72 -12.24 -22.29 -16.44
CA ASP A 72 -13.13 -21.32 -17.12
C ASP A 72 -13.00 -19.89 -16.59
N ASP A 73 -11.75 -19.38 -16.57
CA ASP A 73 -11.46 -17.99 -16.25
C ASP A 73 -12.02 -17.08 -17.36
N ASN A 74 -13.27 -16.64 -17.20
CA ASN A 74 -13.81 -15.61 -18.07
C ASN A 74 -13.08 -14.29 -17.81
N TRP A 75 -12.12 -13.97 -18.67
CA TRP A 75 -11.33 -12.73 -18.61
C TRP A 75 -12.13 -11.46 -18.93
N GLY A 76 -13.43 -11.56 -19.20
CA GLY A 76 -14.31 -10.42 -19.47
C GLY A 76 -13.96 -9.70 -20.77
N THR A 77 -13.45 -10.42 -21.77
CA THR A 77 -12.97 -9.86 -23.05
C THR A 77 -14.08 -9.69 -24.08
N ASN A 78 -15.24 -10.32 -23.88
CA ASN A 78 -16.38 -10.31 -24.78
C ASN A 78 -17.64 -9.81 -24.07
N SER A 79 -18.40 -8.90 -24.69
CA SER A 79 -19.63 -8.34 -24.15
C SER A 79 -20.76 -9.38 -24.02
N SER A 80 -20.73 -10.45 -24.82
CA SER A 80 -21.72 -11.54 -24.75
C SER A 80 -21.45 -12.52 -23.60
N THR A 81 -20.22 -12.55 -23.10
CA THR A 81 -19.80 -13.37 -21.96
C THR A 81 -19.01 -12.49 -20.98
N PRO A 82 -19.65 -11.54 -20.27
CA PRO A 82 -18.97 -10.65 -19.34
C PRO A 82 -18.70 -11.32 -17.99
N CYS A 83 -17.80 -10.76 -17.18
CA CYS A 83 -17.60 -11.22 -15.80
C CYS A 83 -18.82 -10.85 -14.94
N THR A 84 -19.42 -11.81 -14.24
CA THR A 84 -20.66 -11.62 -13.47
C THR A 84 -20.53 -11.88 -11.97
N GLN A 85 -19.36 -12.31 -11.51
CA GLN A 85 -19.16 -12.86 -10.18
C GLN A 85 -18.83 -11.81 -9.10
N PHE A 86 -19.58 -10.70 -9.08
CA PHE A 86 -19.48 -9.74 -7.98
C PHE A 86 -20.08 -10.34 -6.69
N ASN A 87 -19.29 -10.41 -5.63
CA ASN A 87 -19.74 -10.85 -4.31
C ASN A 87 -19.72 -9.66 -3.32
N PRO A 88 -20.90 -9.15 -2.89
CA PRO A 88 -20.96 -8.01 -1.98
C PRO A 88 -20.41 -8.31 -0.57
N SER A 89 -20.36 -9.58 -0.16
CA SER A 89 -19.79 -10.00 1.13
C SER A 89 -18.25 -10.02 1.13
N PHE A 90 -17.63 -9.97 -0.05
CA PHE A 90 -16.19 -9.90 -0.19
C PHE A 90 -15.71 -8.45 -0.28
N THR A 91 -14.67 -8.11 0.45
CA THR A 91 -14.09 -6.76 0.43
C THR A 91 -12.97 -6.68 -0.62
N TYR A 92 -13.25 -6.04 -1.75
CA TYR A 92 -12.30 -5.85 -2.84
C TYR A 92 -11.33 -4.71 -2.53
N TYR A 93 -10.04 -4.98 -2.66
CA TYR A 93 -9.00 -3.99 -2.42
C TYR A 93 -8.78 -3.11 -3.65
N GLY A 94 -8.85 -1.79 -3.48
CA GLY A 94 -8.67 -0.85 -4.59
C GLY A 94 -8.71 0.60 -4.14
N TYR A 95 -8.75 1.54 -5.08
CA TYR A 95 -8.71 2.97 -4.75
C TYR A 95 -9.95 3.48 -4.00
N PHE A 96 -11.09 2.80 -4.12
CA PHE A 96 -12.32 3.17 -3.45
C PHE A 96 -12.38 2.55 -2.05
N LYS A 97 -12.97 3.27 -1.09
CA LYS A 97 -13.26 2.76 0.26
C LYS A 97 -14.49 1.83 0.20
N PRO A 98 -14.35 0.54 0.55
CA PRO A 98 -15.46 -0.42 0.46
C PRO A 98 -16.68 -0.08 1.32
N ASP A 99 -16.49 0.72 2.36
CA ASP A 99 -17.45 1.16 3.35
C ASP A 99 -18.09 2.54 3.03
N TYR A 100 -17.84 3.09 1.84
CA TYR A 100 -18.38 4.38 1.39
C TYR A 100 -19.21 4.28 0.11
N TRP A 101 -20.17 5.19 0.00
CA TRP A 101 -20.86 5.57 -1.22
C TRP A 101 -20.08 6.68 -1.95
N TYR A 102 -20.04 6.60 -3.27
CA TYR A 102 -19.34 7.52 -4.14
C TYR A 102 -20.29 8.22 -5.11
N ARG A 103 -19.98 9.46 -5.48
CA ARG A 103 -20.64 10.19 -6.55
C ARG A 103 -19.65 10.62 -7.60
N TYR A 104 -20.16 10.85 -8.80
CA TYR A 104 -19.36 11.32 -9.92
C TYR A 104 -19.68 12.77 -10.25
N SER A 105 -18.65 13.61 -10.29
CA SER A 105 -18.72 15.00 -10.76
C SER A 105 -17.33 15.47 -11.17
N SER A 106 -17.23 16.51 -12.01
CA SER A 106 -15.95 17.11 -12.41
C SER A 106 -14.92 16.09 -12.91
N SER A 107 -15.40 15.09 -13.66
CA SER A 107 -14.61 13.99 -14.23
C SER A 107 -13.87 13.14 -13.20
N ARG A 108 -14.46 12.93 -12.03
CA ARG A 108 -13.93 12.06 -10.97
C ARG A 108 -15.02 11.56 -10.01
N PHE A 109 -14.69 10.50 -9.28
CA PHE A 109 -15.42 10.04 -8.13
C PHE A 109 -14.96 10.75 -6.85
N TYR A 110 -15.90 10.98 -5.93
CA TYR A 110 -15.63 11.46 -4.57
C TYR A 110 -16.53 10.75 -3.57
N GLU A 111 -16.03 10.66 -2.34
CA GLU A 111 -16.76 10.11 -1.20
C GLU A 111 -18.00 10.97 -0.92
N SER A 112 -19.20 10.37 -1.03
CA SER A 112 -20.45 11.06 -0.74
C SER A 112 -20.85 10.86 0.71
N ASN A 113 -21.00 9.60 1.14
CA ASN A 113 -21.44 9.24 2.49
C ASN A 113 -20.87 7.87 2.89
N PRO A 114 -20.67 7.59 4.18
CA PRO A 114 -20.42 6.23 4.64
C PRO A 114 -21.65 5.34 4.43
N LYS A 115 -21.45 4.02 4.29
CA LYS A 115 -22.52 3.01 4.10
C LYS A 115 -23.40 2.79 5.34
N THR A 116 -23.10 3.45 6.45
CA THR A 116 -24.03 3.61 7.57
C THR A 116 -25.28 4.40 7.16
N SER A 117 -25.19 5.21 6.11
CA SER A 117 -26.32 5.89 5.48
C SER A 117 -26.88 5.04 4.33
N PRO A 118 -28.21 5.09 4.10
CA PRO A 118 -28.82 4.39 2.98
C PRO A 118 -28.31 4.94 1.63
N LYS A 119 -28.24 4.07 0.63
CA LYS A 119 -27.88 4.43 -0.75
C LYS A 119 -28.85 5.47 -1.32
N GLN A 120 -28.33 6.48 -2.00
CA GLN A 120 -29.13 7.44 -2.78
C GLN A 120 -29.09 7.13 -4.28
N SER A 121 -29.99 7.77 -5.06
CA SER A 121 -30.19 7.44 -6.48
C SER A 121 -28.95 7.59 -7.35
N ASN A 122 -28.04 8.52 -7.02
CA ASN A 122 -26.83 8.80 -7.81
C ASN A 122 -25.55 8.21 -7.19
N ASP A 123 -25.70 7.33 -6.20
CA ASP A 123 -24.57 6.77 -5.47
C ASP A 123 -24.05 5.49 -6.13
N TRP A 124 -22.74 5.35 -6.09
CA TRP A 124 -21.99 4.15 -6.45
C TRP A 124 -21.41 3.51 -5.20
N ASP A 125 -21.44 2.20 -5.13
CA ASP A 125 -20.83 1.41 -4.06
C ASP A 125 -19.31 1.36 -4.25
N GLY A 126 -18.53 1.78 -3.25
CA GLY A 126 -17.07 1.77 -3.34
C GLY A 126 -16.47 0.36 -3.48
N ASN A 127 -17.06 -0.64 -2.83
CA ASN A 127 -16.61 -2.03 -2.94
C ASN A 127 -16.87 -2.58 -4.37
N PHE A 128 -18.04 -2.25 -4.91
CA PHE A 128 -18.38 -2.57 -6.29
C PHE A 128 -17.44 -1.87 -7.29
N LEU A 129 -17.12 -0.59 -7.09
CA LEU A 129 -16.19 0.13 -7.95
C LEU A 129 -14.79 -0.51 -7.94
N ASN A 130 -14.32 -0.99 -6.79
CA ASN A 130 -13.06 -1.74 -6.72
C ASN A 130 -13.12 -3.02 -7.56
N TRP A 131 -14.15 -3.84 -7.40
CA TRP A 131 -14.33 -5.01 -8.25
C TRP A 131 -14.39 -4.64 -9.72
N LEU A 132 -15.21 -3.64 -10.08
CA LEU A 132 -15.49 -3.25 -11.46
C LEU A 132 -14.24 -2.75 -12.19
N THR A 133 -13.38 -1.99 -11.51
CA THR A 133 -12.40 -1.12 -12.19
C THR A 133 -10.94 -1.48 -11.95
N MET A 134 -10.60 -2.13 -10.83
CA MET A 134 -9.20 -2.31 -10.46
C MET A 134 -8.49 -3.28 -11.39
N ARG A 135 -7.31 -2.88 -11.84
CA ARG A 135 -6.33 -3.75 -12.52
C ARG A 135 -5.30 -4.26 -11.52
N ARG A 136 -4.60 -5.34 -11.87
CA ARG A 136 -3.54 -5.91 -11.00
C ARG A 136 -2.47 -4.88 -10.68
N VAL A 137 -2.10 -4.05 -11.67
CA VAL A 137 -1.15 -2.95 -11.49
C VAL A 137 -1.66 -1.87 -10.53
N ASP A 138 -2.95 -1.56 -10.51
CA ASP A 138 -3.51 -0.57 -9.58
C ASP A 138 -3.44 -1.06 -8.14
N VAL A 139 -3.76 -2.33 -7.91
CA VAL A 139 -3.65 -2.98 -6.59
C VAL A 139 -2.20 -2.97 -6.12
N LEU A 140 -1.26 -3.33 -7.01
CA LEU A 140 0.17 -3.31 -6.71
C LEU A 140 0.65 -1.90 -6.35
N ARG A 141 0.34 -0.89 -7.18
CA ARG A 141 0.71 0.51 -6.93
C ARG A 141 0.09 1.01 -5.64
N LYS A 142 -1.18 0.71 -5.38
CA LYS A 142 -1.83 1.06 -4.10
C LYS A 142 -1.05 0.51 -2.91
N ALA A 143 -0.64 -0.76 -2.95
CA ALA A 143 0.11 -1.38 -1.86
C ALA A 143 1.53 -0.79 -1.70
N LEU A 144 2.27 -0.61 -2.79
CA LEU A 144 3.67 -0.21 -2.75
C LEU A 144 3.86 1.31 -2.60
N THR A 145 3.12 2.10 -3.36
CA THR A 145 3.30 3.56 -3.49
C THR A 145 2.10 4.37 -3.04
N GLY A 146 0.99 3.74 -2.64
CA GLY A 146 -0.27 4.42 -2.36
C GLY A 146 -1.11 4.68 -3.61
N GLY A 147 -0.62 4.29 -4.79
CA GLY A 147 -1.32 4.43 -6.07
C GLY A 147 -0.72 5.51 -6.97
N ARG A 148 -1.22 5.58 -8.21
CA ARG A 148 -0.82 6.61 -9.17
C ARG A 148 -1.63 7.88 -8.94
N VAL A 149 -1.00 8.92 -8.41
CA VAL A 149 -1.64 10.19 -8.08
C VAL A 149 -1.27 11.25 -9.11
N VAL A 150 -2.27 12.00 -9.59
CA VAL A 150 -2.08 13.20 -10.41
C VAL A 150 -2.68 14.42 -9.72
N ALA A 151 -1.99 15.56 -9.81
CA ALA A 151 -2.53 16.83 -9.34
C ALA A 151 -3.53 17.37 -10.37
N SER A 152 -4.68 17.86 -9.91
CA SER A 152 -5.70 18.49 -10.74
C SER A 152 -6.24 19.73 -10.01
N GLY A 153 -5.71 20.89 -10.36
CA GLY A 153 -5.96 22.13 -9.61
C GLY A 153 -5.35 22.05 -8.21
N SER A 154 -6.16 22.28 -7.18
CA SER A 154 -5.77 22.20 -5.77
C SER A 154 -6.00 20.82 -5.15
N GLU A 155 -6.38 19.82 -5.94
CA GLU A 155 -6.75 18.48 -5.47
C GLU A 155 -5.87 17.40 -6.08
N ASN A 156 -5.57 16.37 -5.29
CA ASN A 156 -4.91 15.16 -5.75
C ASN A 156 -5.94 14.10 -6.13
N ARG A 157 -5.68 13.38 -7.22
CA ARG A 157 -6.57 12.32 -7.72
C ARG A 157 -5.80 11.03 -7.95
N LEU A 158 -6.29 9.94 -7.39
CA LEU A 158 -5.85 8.60 -7.81
C LEU A 158 -6.41 8.31 -9.20
N VAL A 159 -5.59 7.76 -10.08
CA VAL A 159 -5.96 7.45 -11.47
C VAL A 159 -5.80 5.95 -11.70
N ALA A 160 -6.87 5.30 -12.14
CA ALA A 160 -6.85 3.87 -12.47
C ALA A 160 -6.27 3.61 -13.86
N GLU A 161 -5.57 2.49 -13.97
CA GLU A 161 -4.94 2.04 -15.20
C GLU A 161 -5.95 1.41 -16.15
N ALA A 162 -5.77 1.70 -17.43
CA ALA A 162 -6.63 1.18 -18.48
C ALA A 162 -6.10 -0.12 -19.11
N PRO A 163 -6.98 -0.94 -19.71
CA PRO A 163 -6.52 -2.03 -20.56
C PRO A 163 -5.84 -1.48 -21.83
N ASP A 164 -4.71 -2.06 -22.22
CA ASP A 164 -4.01 -1.76 -23.48
C ASP A 164 -4.74 -2.31 -24.72
N SER A 165 -5.63 -3.29 -24.52
CA SER A 165 -6.32 -4.04 -25.56
C SER A 165 -7.58 -4.71 -24.99
N SER A 166 -8.53 -5.09 -25.84
CA SER A 166 -9.73 -5.82 -25.42
C SER A 166 -9.40 -7.16 -24.74
N SER A 167 -8.25 -7.76 -25.07
CA SER A 167 -7.76 -9.01 -24.47
C SER A 167 -7.43 -8.90 -22.98
N ARG A 168 -7.38 -7.68 -22.42
CA ARG A 168 -7.16 -7.44 -20.99
C ARG A 168 -8.42 -7.48 -20.16
N GLY A 169 -9.56 -7.77 -20.78
CA GLY A 169 -10.85 -7.73 -20.10
C GLY A 169 -11.38 -6.30 -20.03
N ARG A 170 -12.64 -6.15 -20.41
CA ARG A 170 -13.36 -4.88 -20.49
C ARG A 170 -14.75 -4.97 -19.88
N TYR A 171 -15.40 -6.13 -19.99
CA TYR A 171 -16.82 -6.26 -19.77
C TYR A 171 -17.15 -6.95 -18.45
N LYS A 172 -18.02 -6.29 -17.69
CA LYS A 172 -18.57 -6.82 -16.43
C LYS A 172 -20.06 -6.57 -16.36
N GLN A 173 -20.80 -7.47 -15.74
CA GLN A 173 -22.25 -7.36 -15.66
C GLN A 173 -22.77 -7.78 -14.28
N ILE A 174 -23.81 -7.11 -13.82
CA ILE A 174 -24.57 -7.52 -12.64
C ILE A 174 -26.08 -7.41 -12.92
N THR A 175 -26.89 -8.22 -12.26
CA THR A 175 -28.36 -8.28 -12.45
C THR A 175 -29.15 -7.39 -11.48
N ASN A 176 -28.50 -6.89 -10.43
CA ASN A 176 -29.06 -6.10 -9.35
C ASN A 176 -28.35 -4.73 -9.23
N ALA A 177 -28.15 -4.04 -10.36
CA ALA A 177 -27.39 -2.80 -10.44
C ALA A 177 -27.89 -1.69 -9.50
N GLN A 178 -29.18 -1.68 -9.17
CA GLN A 178 -29.79 -0.70 -8.27
C GLN A 178 -29.20 -0.71 -6.85
N ASN A 179 -28.65 -1.84 -6.42
CA ASN A 179 -28.06 -1.99 -5.09
C ASN A 179 -26.68 -1.32 -4.99
N TYR A 180 -25.99 -1.13 -6.13
CA TYR A 180 -24.57 -0.76 -6.14
C TYR A 180 -24.24 0.44 -7.03
N THR A 181 -25.17 0.85 -7.90
CA THR A 181 -24.94 1.90 -8.90
C THR A 181 -26.20 2.77 -9.05
N PRO A 182 -26.12 3.89 -9.78
CA PRO A 182 -27.28 4.69 -10.16
C PRO A 182 -28.23 4.01 -11.15
N PHE A 183 -27.81 2.90 -11.77
CA PHE A 183 -28.59 2.18 -12.76
C PHE A 183 -29.44 1.09 -12.09
N SER A 184 -30.42 0.56 -12.82
CA SER A 184 -31.34 -0.46 -12.30
C SER A 184 -31.42 -1.68 -13.22
N GLY A 185 -31.70 -2.84 -12.63
CA GLY A 185 -31.81 -4.11 -13.35
C GLY A 185 -30.45 -4.67 -13.78
N THR A 186 -30.45 -5.36 -14.91
CA THR A 186 -29.25 -5.98 -15.47
C THR A 186 -28.46 -4.99 -16.31
N VAL A 187 -27.22 -4.72 -15.88
CA VAL A 187 -26.38 -3.70 -16.51
C VAL A 187 -25.02 -4.28 -16.89
N LEU A 188 -24.66 -4.10 -18.15
CA LEU A 188 -23.34 -4.35 -18.69
C LEU A 188 -22.50 -3.06 -18.60
N PHE A 189 -21.31 -3.18 -18.03
CA PHE A 189 -20.31 -2.14 -17.92
C PHE A 189 -19.15 -2.47 -18.85
N ASP A 190 -18.71 -1.49 -19.64
CA ASP A 190 -17.49 -1.57 -20.43
C ASP A 190 -16.43 -0.65 -19.81
N VAL A 191 -15.26 -1.21 -19.51
CA VAL A 191 -14.12 -0.52 -18.90
C VAL A 191 -12.97 -0.50 -19.90
N TYR A 192 -12.67 0.67 -20.47
CA TYR A 192 -11.69 0.82 -21.53
C TYR A 192 -10.78 2.05 -21.32
N ALA A 193 -9.78 2.20 -22.19
CA ALA A 193 -8.82 3.30 -22.12
C ALA A 193 -9.40 4.64 -22.61
N SER A 194 -9.26 5.70 -21.81
CA SER A 194 -9.61 7.06 -22.23
C SER A 194 -8.74 8.11 -21.54
N GLY A 195 -8.08 8.97 -22.32
CA GLY A 195 -7.47 10.20 -21.81
C GLY A 195 -6.53 10.03 -20.61
N GLY A 196 -5.76 8.93 -20.58
CA GLY A 196 -4.78 8.65 -19.52
C GLY A 196 -5.33 7.99 -18.24
N THR A 197 -6.58 7.48 -18.28
CA THR A 197 -7.23 6.72 -17.21
C THR A 197 -8.10 5.59 -17.80
N ALA A 198 -8.51 4.64 -16.98
CA ALA A 198 -9.66 3.79 -17.30
C ALA A 198 -10.98 4.60 -17.25
N ARG A 199 -11.94 4.24 -18.09
CA ARG A 199 -13.28 4.81 -18.15
C ARG A 199 -14.35 3.72 -18.16
N ILE A 200 -15.39 3.89 -17.35
CA ILE A 200 -16.61 3.07 -17.36
C ILE A 200 -17.61 3.68 -18.34
N THR A 201 -18.20 2.86 -19.21
CA THR A 201 -19.36 3.22 -20.04
C THR A 201 -20.56 2.33 -19.75
N VAL A 202 -21.73 2.98 -19.67
CA VAL A 202 -23.04 2.34 -19.53
C VAL A 202 -24.04 3.10 -20.41
N GLY A 203 -24.41 2.52 -21.55
CA GLY A 203 -25.19 3.21 -22.57
C GLY A 203 -24.46 4.49 -23.02
N SER A 204 -25.13 5.64 -22.92
CA SER A 204 -24.54 6.96 -23.24
C SER A 204 -23.75 7.60 -22.10
N ASN A 205 -23.71 6.99 -20.91
CA ASN A 205 -23.01 7.54 -19.76
C ASN A 205 -21.56 7.10 -19.72
N SER A 206 -20.66 8.00 -19.32
CA SER A 206 -19.21 7.79 -19.25
C SER A 206 -18.62 8.32 -17.95
N TYR A 207 -17.77 7.53 -17.30
CA TYR A 207 -17.17 7.85 -16.00
C TYR A 207 -15.67 7.57 -15.99
N ASP A 208 -14.84 8.61 -15.92
CA ASP A 208 -13.40 8.48 -15.72
C ASP A 208 -13.10 7.93 -14.33
N ILE A 209 -12.23 6.94 -14.24
CA ILE A 209 -11.87 6.30 -12.97
C ILE A 209 -10.73 7.09 -12.32
N LYS A 210 -11.11 8.27 -11.84
CA LYS A 210 -10.29 9.16 -11.02
C LYS A 210 -10.94 9.30 -9.66
N VAL A 211 -10.21 9.21 -8.56
CA VAL A 211 -10.75 9.31 -7.20
C VAL A 211 -10.15 10.52 -6.50
N ALA A 212 -10.99 11.47 -6.07
CA ALA A 212 -10.55 12.58 -5.23
C ALA A 212 -9.96 12.06 -3.91
N VAL A 213 -8.77 12.55 -3.57
CA VAL A 213 -8.14 12.27 -2.28
C VAL A 213 -7.72 13.58 -1.62
N GLY A 214 -8.06 13.73 -0.34
CA GLY A 214 -7.70 14.92 0.43
C GLY A 214 -6.20 15.03 0.70
N THR A 215 -5.54 13.89 0.90
CA THR A 215 -4.08 13.78 1.08
C THR A 215 -3.55 12.67 0.20
N THR A 216 -2.34 12.83 -0.32
CA THR A 216 -1.65 11.80 -1.12
C THR A 216 -1.51 10.52 -0.29
N PRO A 217 -2.10 9.39 -0.71
CA PRO A 217 -1.92 8.12 -0.02
C PRO A 217 -0.47 7.65 -0.09
N THR A 218 -0.04 6.90 0.93
CA THR A 218 1.30 6.34 1.03
C THR A 218 1.24 4.81 1.06
N GLY A 219 2.17 4.15 0.38
CA GLY A 219 2.31 2.70 0.42
C GLY A 219 3.49 2.24 1.28
N VAL A 220 3.80 0.95 1.17
CA VAL A 220 4.89 0.29 1.93
C VAL A 220 6.23 1.00 1.74
N LEU A 221 6.54 1.45 0.52
CA LEU A 221 7.82 2.10 0.22
C LEU A 221 8.02 3.38 1.02
N GLN A 222 6.98 4.21 1.14
CA GLN A 222 7.06 5.44 1.92
C GLN A 222 7.04 5.18 3.43
N GLN A 223 6.28 4.18 3.88
CA GLN A 223 6.18 3.83 5.30
C GLN A 223 7.49 3.26 5.86
N VAL A 224 8.15 2.40 5.08
CA VAL A 224 9.49 1.91 5.41
C VAL A 224 10.52 3.01 5.21
N GLY A 225 10.40 3.78 4.12
CA GLY A 225 11.22 4.95 3.84
C GLY A 225 12.71 4.63 3.94
N THR A 226 13.43 5.43 4.75
CA THR A 226 14.89 5.32 4.93
C THR A 226 15.34 4.17 5.83
N LYS A 227 14.41 3.31 6.30
CA LYS A 227 14.73 2.13 7.12
C LYS A 227 15.25 0.94 6.30
N ALA A 228 15.17 1.00 4.97
CA ALA A 228 15.73 0.01 4.05
C ALA A 228 16.30 0.68 2.80
N ARG A 229 17.22 0.00 2.10
CA ARG A 229 17.67 0.38 0.76
C ARG A 229 16.90 -0.41 -0.28
N TRP A 230 16.38 0.29 -1.29
CA TRP A 230 15.47 -0.28 -2.28
C TRP A 230 16.13 -0.44 -3.64
N GLY A 231 16.17 -1.65 -4.15
CA GLY A 231 16.43 -1.94 -5.55
C GLY A 231 15.12 -2.20 -6.29
N LEU A 232 15.10 -1.93 -7.59
CA LEU A 232 13.96 -2.19 -8.47
C LEU A 232 14.42 -2.88 -9.73
N THR A 233 13.76 -3.97 -10.07
CA THR A 233 13.92 -4.73 -11.30
C THR A 233 12.55 -4.88 -11.96
N PHE A 234 12.49 -4.58 -13.26
CA PHE A 234 11.36 -4.93 -14.12
C PHE A 234 11.76 -6.04 -15.08
N PHE A 235 10.78 -6.78 -15.60
CA PHE A 235 11.06 -7.68 -16.72
C PHE A 235 11.35 -6.88 -17.99
N ASN A 236 12.26 -7.40 -18.80
CA ASN A 236 12.52 -6.83 -20.12
C ASN A 236 11.27 -6.97 -20.99
N THR A 237 10.90 -5.90 -21.68
CA THR A 237 9.78 -5.90 -22.63
C THR A 237 10.11 -6.64 -23.91
N ASP A 238 11.38 -6.61 -24.33
CA ASP A 238 11.82 -7.09 -25.66
C ASP A 238 12.81 -8.26 -25.61
N HIS A 239 13.18 -8.73 -24.41
CA HIS A 239 14.19 -9.77 -24.19
C HIS A 239 13.82 -10.64 -22.98
N GLN A 240 14.46 -11.80 -22.83
CA GLN A 240 14.34 -12.61 -21.61
C GLN A 240 15.02 -11.93 -20.41
N GLY A 241 14.54 -12.23 -19.20
CA GLY A 241 15.17 -11.83 -17.94
C GLY A 241 14.73 -10.47 -17.40
N GLY A 242 15.23 -10.14 -16.20
CA GLY A 242 14.97 -8.88 -15.52
C GLY A 242 16.04 -7.82 -15.83
N LYS A 243 15.62 -6.57 -15.96
CA LYS A 243 16.49 -5.40 -16.01
C LYS A 243 16.47 -4.69 -14.68
N VAL A 244 17.63 -4.65 -14.03
CA VAL A 244 17.83 -3.82 -12.84
C VAL A 244 17.67 -2.37 -13.26
N TYR A 245 16.58 -1.75 -12.82
CA TYR A 245 16.24 -0.38 -13.12
C TYR A 245 16.87 0.58 -12.10
N TYR A 246 16.90 0.16 -10.83
CA TYR A 246 17.65 0.83 -9.76
C TYR A 246 18.43 -0.19 -8.93
N SER A 247 19.75 -0.02 -8.84
CA SER A 247 20.58 -0.80 -7.93
C SER A 247 20.42 -0.33 -6.49
N VAL A 248 20.53 -1.26 -5.54
CA VAL A 248 20.48 -0.98 -4.11
C VAL A 248 21.66 -0.10 -3.63
N THR A 249 22.76 -0.10 -4.39
CA THR A 249 23.97 0.67 -4.09
C THR A 249 23.92 2.11 -4.58
N ASP A 250 22.99 2.41 -5.48
CA ASP A 250 22.97 3.70 -6.17
C ASP A 250 22.06 4.68 -5.44
N ARG A 251 22.68 5.78 -4.96
CA ARG A 251 22.07 7.04 -4.48
C ARG A 251 21.78 7.17 -2.96
N ASN A 252 21.57 8.43 -2.56
CA ASN A 252 20.98 8.82 -1.28
C ASN A 252 19.61 8.12 -1.11
N LEU A 253 19.35 7.56 0.06
CA LEU A 253 18.15 6.76 0.35
C LEU A 253 16.83 7.47 0.00
N SER A 254 16.75 8.79 0.20
CA SER A 254 15.56 9.57 -0.13
C SER A 254 15.34 9.68 -1.65
N THR A 255 16.40 9.88 -2.42
CA THR A 255 16.31 9.99 -3.88
C THR A 255 16.10 8.64 -4.55
N LEU A 256 16.61 7.55 -3.97
CA LEU A 256 16.35 6.18 -4.41
C LEU A 256 14.88 5.79 -4.19
N THR A 257 14.33 6.03 -3.00
CA THR A 257 12.91 5.75 -2.70
C THR A 257 11.99 6.55 -3.62
N GLY A 258 12.27 7.83 -3.86
CA GLY A 258 11.52 8.66 -4.80
C GLY A 258 11.61 8.19 -6.25
N SER A 259 12.78 7.71 -6.68
CA SER A 259 12.99 7.19 -8.04
C SER A 259 12.26 5.86 -8.26
N VAL A 260 12.34 4.93 -7.29
CA VAL A 260 11.61 3.65 -7.31
C VAL A 260 10.10 3.89 -7.34
N LEU A 261 9.61 4.82 -6.52
CA LEU A 261 8.19 5.20 -6.50
C LEU A 261 7.74 5.76 -7.85
N ASN A 262 8.53 6.65 -8.45
CA ASN A 262 8.21 7.23 -9.74
C ASN A 262 8.21 6.18 -10.85
N ALA A 263 9.15 5.23 -10.84
CA ALA A 263 9.19 4.17 -11.84
C ALA A 263 7.97 3.24 -11.74
N ILE A 264 7.59 2.79 -10.54
CA ILE A 264 6.40 1.93 -10.32
C ILE A 264 5.10 2.62 -10.76
N ASN A 265 4.99 3.94 -10.58
CA ASN A 265 3.80 4.69 -10.96
C ASN A 265 3.72 5.03 -12.47
N ASN A 266 4.80 4.83 -13.23
CA ASN A 266 4.86 5.16 -14.66
C ASN A 266 5.29 3.97 -15.55
N THR A 267 5.34 2.76 -14.99
CA THR A 267 5.45 1.51 -15.76
C THR A 267 4.07 0.99 -16.09
#